data_AF-A0A7Z9WPV7-F1
#
_entry.id   AF-A0A7Z9WPV7-F1
#
_cell.length_a   1.000
_cell.length_b   1.000
_cell.length_c   1.000
_cell.angle_alpha   90.00
_cell.angle_beta   90.00
_cell.angle_gamma   90.00
#
_symmetry.space_group_name_H-M   'P 1'
#
loop_
_entity.id
_entity.type
_entity.pdbx_description
1 polymer ?
#
loop_
_entity_poly.entity_id
_entity_poly.type
_entity_poly.pdbx_seq_one_letter_code
_entity_poly.pdbx_strand_id
1 'polypeptide(L)'
;MRPRSISPRSRRDDHCRCSSCRWGRRGGKMKEKSHRGIAKRVKVSATGRVFASRVGYRHKGLKKRASRKRQARRGMELVGGERRKIKRLLSA
;
A
#
# COMPACT_ATOMS: atom_id res chain seq x y z
N MET A 1 -27.25 -28.20 53.40
CA MET A 1 -26.88 -27.19 52.39
C MET A 1 -27.10 -27.79 51.00
N ARG A 2 -27.91 -27.16 50.14
CA ARG A 2 -28.21 -27.62 48.77
C ARG A 2 -27.53 -26.69 47.76
N PRO A 3 -26.88 -27.20 46.69
CA PRO A 3 -26.30 -26.33 45.68
C PRO A 3 -27.42 -25.64 44.88
N ARG A 4 -27.28 -24.33 44.67
CA ARG A 4 -28.18 -23.54 43.84
C ARG A 4 -27.98 -23.94 42.39
N SER A 5 -29.02 -24.47 41.76
CA SER A 5 -29.10 -24.66 40.31
C SER A 5 -28.89 -23.31 39.60
N ILE A 6 -27.75 -23.14 38.94
CA ILE A 6 -27.50 -22.00 38.05
C ILE A 6 -28.37 -22.23 36.81
N SER A 7 -29.39 -21.40 36.64
CA SER A 7 -30.21 -21.39 35.43
C SER A 7 -29.34 -21.15 34.18
N PRO A 8 -29.69 -21.74 33.03
CA PRO A 8 -28.99 -21.42 31.79
C PRO A 8 -29.38 -19.99 31.44
N ARG A 9 -28.49 -19.03 31.79
CA ARG A 9 -28.55 -17.69 31.23
C ARG A 9 -28.41 -17.87 29.73
N SER A 10 -29.55 -17.83 29.06
CA SER A 10 -29.70 -17.75 27.61
C SER A 10 -28.59 -16.87 27.06
N ARG A 11 -27.55 -17.49 26.51
CA ARG A 11 -26.73 -16.86 25.46
C ARG A 11 -27.66 -16.76 24.26
N ARG A 12 -28.59 -15.81 24.35
CA ARG A 12 -29.04 -15.09 23.17
C ARG A 12 -27.77 -14.42 22.68
N ASP A 13 -27.08 -15.11 21.79
CA ASP A 13 -26.28 -14.45 20.78
C ASP A 13 -27.26 -13.49 20.09
N ASP A 14 -27.40 -12.31 20.68
CA ASP A 14 -28.05 -11.15 20.11
C ASP A 14 -27.14 -10.68 18.96
N HIS A 15 -27.05 -11.52 17.93
CA HIS A 15 -26.85 -11.07 16.58
C HIS A 15 -28.00 -10.11 16.30
N CYS A 16 -27.73 -8.84 16.56
CA CYS A 16 -28.60 -7.74 16.23
C CYS A 16 -28.88 -7.81 14.72
N ARG A 17 -29.96 -8.49 14.33
CA ARG A 17 -30.55 -8.48 12.99
C ARG A 17 -31.37 -7.20 12.81
N CYS A 18 -30.86 -6.07 13.27
CA CYS A 18 -31.51 -4.79 13.05
C CYS A 18 -31.07 -4.29 11.67
N SER A 19 -32.02 -4.20 10.75
CA SER A 19 -31.89 -3.63 9.41
C SER A 19 -31.47 -2.14 9.41
N SER A 20 -31.41 -1.51 10.58
CA SER A 20 -31.00 -0.12 10.78
C SER A 20 -29.54 0.04 11.22
N CYS A 21 -28.80 -1.04 11.48
CA CYS A 21 -27.37 -0.96 11.74
C CYS A 21 -26.64 -0.58 10.43
N ARG A 22 -26.42 0.73 10.22
CA ARG A 22 -25.66 1.34 9.10
C ARG A 22 -24.22 0.79 8.94
N TRP A 23 -23.77 -0.07 9.84
CA TRP A 23 -22.48 -0.77 9.82
C TRP A 23 -22.55 -2.16 9.14
N GLY A 24 -23.74 -2.60 8.71
CA GLY A 24 -23.92 -3.84 7.97
C GLY A 24 -23.70 -3.65 6.47
N ARG A 25 -22.56 -4.14 5.96
CA ARG A 25 -22.34 -4.51 4.54
C ARG A 25 -22.24 -3.37 3.52
N ARG A 26 -21.15 -2.59 3.57
CA ARG A 26 -20.50 -2.17 2.31
C ARG A 26 -19.36 -3.13 2.01
N GLY A 27 -19.71 -4.35 1.59
CA GLY A 27 -18.77 -5.27 0.96
C GLY A 27 -18.38 -4.70 -0.40
N GLY A 28 -17.47 -3.73 -0.42
CA GLY A 28 -16.89 -3.24 -1.66
C GLY A 28 -16.18 -4.38 -2.37
N LYS A 29 -16.42 -4.54 -3.69
CA LYS A 29 -15.68 -5.49 -4.54
C LYS A 29 -14.19 -5.42 -4.18
N MET A 30 -13.57 -6.57 -3.97
CA MET A 30 -12.15 -6.67 -3.66
C MET A 30 -11.35 -6.17 -4.88
N LYS A 31 -11.09 -4.85 -4.90
CA LYS A 31 -10.24 -4.23 -5.90
C LYS A 31 -8.80 -4.53 -5.52
N GLU A 32 -7.97 -4.79 -6.53
CA GLU A 32 -6.53 -4.83 -6.32
C GLU A 32 -6.10 -3.51 -5.67
N LYS A 33 -5.14 -3.56 -4.75
CA LYS A 33 -4.64 -2.36 -4.07
C LYS A 33 -3.31 -1.98 -4.69
N SER A 34 -3.12 -0.68 -4.92
CA SER A 34 -1.86 -0.22 -5.50
C SER A 34 -0.74 -0.44 -4.48
N HIS A 35 0.41 -0.91 -4.96
CA HIS A 35 1.54 -1.19 -4.09
C HIS A 35 2.13 0.10 -3.51
N ARG A 36 1.83 0.37 -2.23
CA ARG A 36 2.16 1.63 -1.54
C ARG A 36 3.66 1.93 -1.52
N GLY A 37 4.52 0.91 -1.41
CA GLY A 37 5.97 1.10 -1.35
C GLY A 37 6.57 1.61 -2.66
N ILE A 38 6.00 1.18 -3.80
CA ILE A 38 6.44 1.60 -5.14
C ILE A 38 5.86 2.97 -5.47
N ALA A 39 4.57 3.19 -5.15
CA ALA A 39 3.91 4.47 -5.38
C ALA A 39 4.65 5.66 -4.74
N LYS A 40 5.29 5.45 -3.58
CA LYS A 40 6.10 6.49 -2.91
C LYS A 40 7.44 6.80 -3.57
N ARG A 41 8.00 5.86 -4.33
CA ARG A 41 9.37 5.93 -4.88
C ARG A 41 9.41 6.34 -6.34
N VAL A 42 8.28 6.21 -7.03
CA VAL A 42 8.19 6.32 -8.48
C VAL A 42 7.17 7.39 -8.84
N LYS A 43 7.53 8.25 -9.79
CA LYS A 43 6.62 9.24 -10.38
C LYS A 43 6.21 8.79 -11.78
N VAL A 44 4.90 8.70 -12.02
CA VAL A 44 4.35 8.46 -13.36
C VAL A 44 4.04 9.83 -13.99
N SER A 45 4.57 10.07 -15.18
CA SER A 45 4.24 11.26 -15.98
C SER A 45 2.91 11.07 -16.73
N ALA A 46 2.31 12.16 -17.20
CA ALA A 46 1.08 12.12 -18.00
C ALA A 46 1.22 11.24 -19.25
N THR A 47 2.39 11.23 -19.90
CA THR A 47 2.72 10.36 -21.06
C THR A 47 2.96 8.90 -20.66
N GLY A 48 2.78 8.55 -19.38
CA GLY A 48 2.99 7.20 -18.85
C GLY A 48 4.45 6.77 -18.77
N ARG A 49 5.42 7.69 -18.90
CA ARG A 49 6.84 7.45 -18.59
C ARG A 49 7.00 7.39 -17.07
N VAL A 50 7.91 6.54 -16.62
CA VAL A 50 8.05 6.20 -15.21
C VAL A 50 9.43 6.68 -14.75
N PHE A 51 9.47 7.59 -13.79
CA PHE A 51 10.70 8.19 -13.27
C PHE A 51 10.98 7.71 -11.85
N ALA A 52 12.24 7.39 -11.59
CA ALA A 52 12.75 7.03 -10.27
C ALA A 52 14.03 7.82 -9.96
N SER A 53 14.29 8.04 -8.67
CA SER A 53 15.56 8.64 -8.23
C SER A 53 16.70 7.62 -8.29
N ARG A 54 17.90 8.07 -8.66
CA ARG A 54 19.09 7.22 -8.60
C ARG A 54 19.52 6.93 -7.16
N VAL A 55 20.10 5.76 -6.97
CA VAL A 55 20.60 5.32 -5.66
C VAL A 55 21.91 5.99 -5.28
N GLY A 56 22.18 6.06 -3.97
CA GLY A 56 23.51 6.40 -3.45
C GLY A 56 23.81 7.90 -3.32
N TYR A 57 22.84 8.81 -3.45
CA TYR A 57 23.10 10.23 -3.20
C TYR A 57 23.17 10.60 -1.71
N ARG A 58 22.39 9.91 -0.87
CA ARG A 58 22.09 10.35 0.51
C ARG A 58 23.28 10.35 1.47
N HIS A 59 24.22 9.41 1.33
CA HIS A 59 25.35 9.27 2.25
C HIS A 59 26.64 8.87 1.50
N LYS A 60 27.79 8.98 2.17
CA LYS A 60 29.12 8.73 1.59
C LYS A 60 29.40 9.64 0.36
N GLY A 61 28.92 10.87 0.40
CA GLY A 61 29.10 11.85 -0.67
C GLY A 61 30.54 12.38 -0.76
N LEU A 62 31.24 12.53 0.37
CA LEU A 62 32.59 13.11 0.42
C LEU A 62 33.57 12.40 -0.53
N LYS A 63 33.63 11.07 -0.47
CA LYS A 63 34.49 10.23 -1.32
C LYS A 63 34.07 10.11 -2.79
N LYS A 64 32.96 10.75 -3.20
CA LYS A 64 32.46 10.66 -4.58
C LYS A 64 32.91 11.87 -5.38
N ARG A 65 33.30 11.64 -6.64
CA ARG A 65 33.60 12.73 -7.59
C ARG A 65 32.37 13.60 -7.82
N ALA A 66 32.60 14.90 -8.05
CA ALA A 66 31.54 15.88 -8.30
C ALA A 66 30.63 15.50 -9.49
N SER A 67 31.20 14.97 -10.58
CA SER A 67 30.44 14.49 -11.75
C SER A 67 29.43 13.40 -11.36
N ARG A 68 29.85 12.41 -10.55
CA ARG A 68 29.00 11.33 -10.05
C ARG A 68 27.87 11.86 -9.16
N LYS A 69 28.13 12.87 -8.32
CA LYS A 69 27.08 13.53 -7.52
C LYS A 69 26.03 14.19 -8.41
N ARG A 70 26.48 14.92 -9.45
CA ARG A 70 25.57 15.59 -10.40
C ARG A 70 24.70 14.59 -11.15
N GLN A 71 25.24 13.46 -11.57
CA GLN A 71 24.47 12.40 -12.22
C GLN A 71 23.44 11.75 -11.29
N ALA A 72 23.80 11.51 -10.02
CA ALA A 72 22.92 10.89 -9.03
C ALA A 72 21.73 11.79 -8.62
N ARG A 73 21.83 13.11 -8.78
CA ARG A 73 20.73 14.06 -8.56
C ARG A 73 19.68 14.02 -9.66
N ARG A 74 20.06 13.62 -10.87
CA ARG A 74 19.13 13.55 -12.01
C ARG A 74 18.25 12.32 -11.86
N GLY A 75 16.94 12.52 -12.05
CA GLY A 75 15.98 11.43 -12.16
C GLY A 75 16.35 10.49 -13.31
N MET A 76 16.07 9.21 -13.14
CA MET A 76 16.27 8.18 -14.12
C MET A 76 14.90 7.74 -14.67
N GLU A 77 14.81 7.63 -15.98
CA GLU A 77 13.67 6.97 -16.62
C GLU A 77 13.84 5.46 -16.53
N LEU A 78 12.75 4.78 -16.13
CA LEU A 78 12.65 3.34 -16.14
C LEU A 78 12.11 2.91 -17.51
N VAL A 79 12.89 2.08 -18.21
CA VAL A 79 12.64 1.68 -19.59
C VAL A 79 12.30 0.19 -19.67
N GLY A 80 11.69 -0.23 -20.78
CA GLY A 80 11.49 -1.65 -21.10
C GLY A 80 10.66 -2.44 -20.08
N GLY A 81 11.18 -3.59 -19.64
CA GLY A 81 10.47 -4.56 -18.82
C GLY A 81 10.13 -4.08 -17.40
N GLU A 82 10.99 -3.26 -16.78
CA GLU A 82 10.74 -2.72 -15.44
C GLU A 82 9.53 -1.78 -15.43
N ARG A 83 9.38 -0.97 -16.48
CA ARG A 83 8.22 -0.09 -16.67
C ARG A 83 6.91 -0.88 -16.68
N ARG A 84 6.89 -2.03 -17.36
CA ARG A 84 5.70 -2.90 -17.45
C ARG A 84 5.35 -3.49 -16.07
N LYS A 85 6.35 -4.01 -15.34
CA LYS A 85 6.16 -4.57 -14.00
C LYS A 85 5.62 -3.53 -13.01
N ILE A 86 6.21 -2.34 -12.99
CA ILE A 86 5.81 -1.27 -12.07
C ILE A 86 4.41 -0.77 -12.40
N LYS A 87 4.04 -0.65 -13.68
CA LYS A 87 2.69 -0.30 -14.08
C LYS A 87 1.65 -1.32 -13.57
N ARG A 88 1.93 -2.62 -13.69
CA ARG A 88 1.07 -3.69 -13.14
C ARG A 88 0.85 -3.55 -11.63
N LEU A 89 1.89 -3.20 -10.89
CA LEU A 89 1.82 -3.05 -9.43
C LEU A 89 1.10 -1.77 -8.98
N LEU A 90 0.90 -0.82 -9.90
CA LEU A 90 0.22 0.45 -9.66
C LEU A 90 -1.20 0.47 -10.25
N SER A 91 -1.54 -0.42 -11.19
CA SER A 91 -2.82 -0.45 -11.92
C SER A 91 -3.98 -1.05 -11.12
N ALA A 92 -4.09 -0.64 -9.87
CA ALA A 92 -5.17 -0.95 -8.94
C ALA A 92 -6.18 0.18 -8.88
#